data_AF-A0A1G2XVL1-F1
#
_entry.id   AF-A0A1G2XVL1-F1
#
_cell.length_a   1.000
_cell.length_b   1.000
_cell.length_c   1.000
_cell.angle_alpha   90.00
_cell.angle_beta   90.00
_cell.angle_gamma   90.00
#
_symmetry.space_group_name_H-M   'P 1'
#
loop_
_entity.id
_entity.type
_entity.pdbx_description
1 polymer ?
#
loop_
_entity_poly.entity_id
_entity_poly.type
_entity_poly.pdbx_seq_one_letter_code
_entity_poly.pdbx_strand_id
1 'polypeptide(L)'
;MIKLLEQYLGSINESIYNKKRPRAEGTELITSVIQTFAKENQFGFEREVFLGLTRKTNDYKGLIDIIIIKPDGTRYAIEIDSSNKKWSLEKLIHAHNIGYVPVWIRWHTKIKIEIPKHINLINLIKGK
;
A
#
# COMPACT_ATOMS: atom_id res chain seq x y z
N MET A 1 8.26 11.62 1.21
CA MET A 1 7.82 10.37 0.54
C MET A 1 6.31 10.33 0.43
N ILE A 2 5.55 10.15 1.51
CA ILE A 2 4.09 9.90 1.46
C ILE A 2 3.31 10.95 0.67
N LYS A 3 3.45 12.24 0.98
CA LYS A 3 2.76 13.32 0.23
C LYS A 3 3.11 13.33 -1.26
N LEU A 4 4.36 13.04 -1.60
CA LEU A 4 4.82 13.00 -2.99
C LEU A 4 4.22 11.78 -3.70
N LEU A 5 4.20 10.62 -3.05
CA LEU A 5 3.56 9.42 -3.57
C LEU A 5 2.05 9.62 -3.75
N GLU A 6 1.37 10.28 -2.81
CA GLU A 6 -0.04 10.63 -2.92
C GLU A 6 -0.31 11.57 -4.11
N GLN A 7 0.52 12.60 -4.30
CA GLN A 7 0.42 13.48 -5.47
C GLN A 7 0.64 12.72 -6.79
N TYR A 8 1.64 11.83 -6.81
CA TYR A 8 1.96 11.00 -7.98
C TYR A 8 0.82 10.03 -8.31
N LEU A 9 0.22 9.40 -7.29
CA LEU A 9 -0.97 8.56 -7.46
C LEU A 9 -2.19 9.38 -7.89
N GLY A 10 -2.32 10.62 -7.41
CA GLY A 10 -3.43 11.50 -7.72
C GLY A 10 -3.40 12.11 -9.13
N SER A 11 -2.23 12.19 -9.77
CA SER A 11 -2.07 12.67 -11.14
C SER A 11 -2.41 11.60 -12.20
N ILE A 12 -2.67 10.37 -11.76
CA ILE A 12 -2.94 9.25 -12.64
C ILE A 12 -4.43 9.18 -12.98
N ASN A 13 -4.70 8.90 -14.26
CA ASN A 13 -6.03 8.96 -14.88
C ASN A 13 -7.08 8.20 -14.05
N GLU A 14 -8.16 8.91 -13.67
CA GLU A 14 -9.22 8.42 -12.78
C GLU A 14 -9.95 7.17 -13.30
N SER A 15 -9.86 6.89 -14.61
CA SER A 15 -10.39 5.67 -15.23
C SER A 15 -9.79 4.37 -14.65
N ILE A 16 -8.66 4.47 -13.96
CA ILE A 16 -7.97 3.35 -13.29
C ILE A 16 -8.71 2.88 -12.04
N TYR A 17 -9.39 3.79 -11.36
CA TYR A 17 -10.17 3.50 -10.15
C TYR A 17 -11.63 3.16 -10.43
N ASN A 18 -11.97 2.95 -11.71
CA ASN A 18 -13.31 2.64 -12.15
C ASN A 18 -13.78 1.32 -11.53
N LYS A 19 -14.95 1.35 -10.87
CA LYS A 19 -15.57 0.20 -10.20
C LYS A 19 -15.87 -1.00 -11.12
N LYS A 20 -15.85 -0.79 -12.45
CA LYS A 20 -16.02 -1.85 -13.45
C LYS A 20 -14.74 -2.63 -13.74
N ARG A 21 -13.56 -2.16 -13.31
CA ARG A 21 -12.27 -2.84 -13.55
C ARG A 21 -12.10 -4.03 -12.58
N PRO A 22 -11.57 -5.18 -13.04
CA PRO A 22 -11.18 -6.26 -12.16
C PRO A 22 -10.23 -5.78 -11.05
N ARG A 23 -10.44 -6.26 -9.81
CA ARG A 23 -9.65 -5.84 -8.65
C ARG A 23 -8.14 -6.11 -8.82
N ALA A 24 -7.80 -7.26 -9.41
CA ALA A 24 -6.41 -7.62 -9.67
C ALA A 24 -5.73 -6.61 -10.61
N GLU A 25 -6.42 -6.21 -11.68
CA GLU A 25 -5.90 -5.25 -12.65
C GLU A 25 -5.71 -3.85 -12.04
N GLY A 26 -6.64 -3.40 -11.18
CA GLY A 26 -6.49 -2.13 -10.48
C GLY A 26 -5.33 -2.13 -9.47
N THR A 27 -5.16 -3.21 -8.71
CA THR A 27 -4.00 -3.37 -7.81
C THR A 27 -2.69 -3.39 -8.60
N GLU A 28 -2.60 -4.17 -9.69
CA GLU A 28 -1.36 -4.25 -10.49
C GLU A 28 -1.00 -2.90 -11.14
N LEU A 29 -2.01 -2.12 -11.55
CA LEU A 29 -1.77 -0.80 -12.10
C LEU A 29 -1.22 0.17 -11.05
N ILE A 30 -1.77 0.16 -9.84
CA ILE A 30 -1.23 0.94 -8.71
C ILE A 30 0.19 0.48 -8.38
N THR A 31 0.45 -0.83 -8.36
CA THR A 31 1.80 -1.38 -8.15
C THR A 31 2.78 -0.87 -9.19
N SER A 32 2.41 -0.92 -10.47
CA SER A 32 3.24 -0.46 -11.60
C SER A 32 3.55 1.03 -11.50
N VAL A 33 2.57 1.83 -11.10
CA VAL A 33 2.74 3.26 -10.83
C VAL A 33 3.74 3.52 -9.71
N ILE A 34 3.61 2.79 -8.60
CA ILE A 34 4.52 2.94 -7.46
C ILE A 34 5.94 2.54 -7.85
N GLN A 35 6.09 1.52 -8.70
CA GLN A 35 7.38 1.13 -9.26
C GLN A 35 8.01 2.25 -10.11
N THR A 36 7.23 2.88 -11.00
CA THR A 36 7.70 4.03 -11.79
C THR A 36 8.09 5.20 -10.88
N PHE A 37 7.25 5.52 -9.89
CA PHE A 37 7.55 6.53 -8.88
C PHE A 37 8.88 6.25 -8.17
N ALA A 38 9.09 5.03 -7.70
CA ALA A 38 10.32 4.63 -7.02
C ALA A 38 11.53 4.79 -7.96
N LYS A 39 11.41 4.34 -9.21
CA LYS A 39 12.47 4.46 -10.23
C LYS A 39 12.84 5.93 -10.51
N GLU A 40 11.87 6.79 -10.75
CA GLU A 40 12.08 8.21 -11.05
C GLU A 40 12.72 8.97 -9.89
N ASN A 41 12.45 8.54 -8.65
CA ASN A 41 13.03 9.13 -7.45
C ASN A 41 14.29 8.40 -6.96
N GLN A 42 14.81 7.42 -7.71
CA GLN A 42 15.98 6.62 -7.36
C GLN A 42 15.84 5.91 -6.00
N PHE A 43 14.64 5.42 -5.70
CA PHE A 43 14.35 4.62 -4.50
C PHE A 43 14.45 3.13 -4.84
N GLY A 44 14.84 2.33 -3.84
CA GLY A 44 14.72 0.87 -3.91
C GLY A 44 13.24 0.45 -3.90
N PHE A 45 12.94 -0.65 -4.60
CA PHE A 45 11.60 -1.17 -4.75
C PHE A 45 11.61 -2.70 -4.70
N GLU A 46 10.80 -3.28 -3.83
CA GLU A 46 10.63 -4.74 -3.69
C GLU A 46 9.13 -5.08 -3.67
N ARG A 47 8.76 -6.23 -4.25
CA ARG A 47 7.38 -6.75 -4.26
C ARG A 47 7.27 -7.96 -3.34
N GLU A 48 6.09 -8.12 -2.73
CA GLU A 48 5.68 -9.33 -2.01
C GLU A 48 6.69 -9.79 -0.94
N VAL A 49 7.05 -8.88 -0.05
CA VAL A 49 8.12 -9.09 0.94
C VAL A 49 7.57 -9.69 2.22
N PHE A 50 8.15 -10.81 2.66
CA PHE A 50 7.82 -11.41 3.95
C PHE A 50 8.55 -10.71 5.10
N LEU A 51 7.80 -10.14 6.04
CA LEU A 51 8.36 -9.44 7.21
C LEU A 51 8.22 -10.24 8.51
N GLY A 52 8.04 -11.56 8.45
CA GLY A 52 8.02 -12.43 9.63
C GLY A 52 6.67 -12.57 10.32
N LEU A 53 5.57 -12.04 9.76
CA LEU A 53 4.23 -12.22 10.31
C LEU A 53 3.49 -13.36 9.60
N THR A 54 3.06 -14.38 10.33
CA THR A 54 2.18 -15.45 9.85
C THR A 54 0.80 -15.32 10.47
N ARG A 55 -0.24 -15.67 9.71
CA ARG A 55 -1.61 -15.68 10.19
C ARG A 55 -1.84 -16.92 11.06
N LYS A 56 -2.16 -16.71 12.34
CA LYS A 56 -2.35 -17.80 13.33
C LYS A 56 -3.34 -18.88 12.93
N THR A 57 -4.33 -18.55 12.11
CA THR A 57 -5.41 -19.48 11.76
C THR A 57 -5.01 -20.56 10.74
N ASN A 58 -3.98 -20.31 9.93
CA ASN A 58 -3.63 -21.19 8.81
C ASN A 58 -2.15 -21.10 8.40
N ASP A 59 -1.29 -20.56 9.26
CA ASP A 59 0.14 -20.31 9.04
C ASP A 59 0.48 -19.55 7.75
N TYR A 60 -0.51 -18.84 7.20
CA TYR A 60 -0.34 -18.12 5.95
C TYR A 60 0.63 -16.95 6.14
N LYS A 61 1.69 -16.90 5.32
CA LYS A 61 2.67 -15.82 5.35
C LYS A 61 2.03 -14.49 4.95
N GLY A 62 2.10 -13.51 5.84
CA GLY A 62 1.69 -12.14 5.57
C GLY A 62 2.76 -11.40 4.76
N LEU A 63 2.69 -11.50 3.43
CA LEU A 63 3.54 -10.72 2.54
C LEU A 63 3.05 -9.27 2.48
N ILE A 64 3.97 -8.31 2.58
CA ILE A 64 3.73 -6.91 2.26
C ILE A 64 3.76 -6.73 0.75
N ASP A 65 2.76 -6.08 0.18
CA ASP A 65 2.66 -5.94 -1.28
C ASP A 65 3.91 -5.25 -1.86
N ILE A 66 4.36 -4.15 -1.24
CA ILE A 66 5.52 -3.36 -1.70
C ILE A 66 6.36 -2.83 -0.53
N ILE A 67 7.68 -2.86 -0.70
CA ILE A 67 8.62 -2.06 0.09
C ILE A 67 9.25 -0.99 -0.80
N ILE A 68 9.23 0.28 -0.35
CA ILE A 68 10.05 1.36 -0.90
C ILE A 68 11.20 1.67 0.06
N ILE A 69 12.42 1.76 -0.44
CA ILE A 69 13.62 2.05 0.34
C ILE A 69 14.22 3.38 -0.14
N LYS A 70 14.26 4.39 0.74
CA LYS A 70 14.93 5.65 0.44
C LYS A 70 16.46 5.52 0.52
N PRO A 71 17.22 6.43 -0.13
CA PRO A 71 18.68 6.46 -0.01
C PRO A 71 19.19 6.65 1.42
N ASP A 72 18.40 7.28 2.29
CA ASP A 72 18.70 7.44 3.72
C ASP A 72 18.42 6.18 4.56
N GLY A 73 18.01 5.07 3.92
CA GLY A 73 17.71 3.80 4.58
C GLY A 73 16.29 3.68 5.12
N THR A 74 15.47 4.75 5.07
CA THR A 74 14.06 4.67 5.51
C THR A 74 13.28 3.68 4.64
N ARG A 75 12.60 2.72 5.26
CA ARG A 75 11.80 1.71 4.58
C ARG A 75 10.31 1.96 4.78
N TYR A 76 9.54 1.96 3.70
CA TYR A 76 8.09 2.13 3.71
C TYR A 76 7.44 0.80 3.33
N ALA A 77 6.60 0.27 4.22
CA ALA A 77 5.82 -0.95 3.96
C ALA A 77 4.43 -0.54 3.46
N ILE A 78 4.05 -1.01 2.28
CA ILE A 78 2.85 -0.55 1.58
C ILE A 78 1.92 -1.72 1.29
N GLU A 79 0.66 -1.57 1.68
CA GLU A 79 -0.44 -2.45 1.29
C GLU A 79 -1.40 -1.73 0.34
N ILE A 80 -1.84 -2.41 -0.72
CA ILE A 80 -2.73 -1.86 -1.75
C ILE A 80 -4.04 -2.65 -1.74
N ASP A 81 -5.09 -2.03 -1.20
CA ASP A 81 -6.37 -2.70 -1.07
C ASP A 81 -7.52 -2.01 -1.81
N SER A 82 -8.38 -2.86 -2.36
CA SER A 82 -9.70 -2.47 -2.87
C SER A 82 -10.80 -2.56 -1.79
N SER A 83 -10.66 -3.39 -0.76
CA SER A 83 -11.66 -3.61 0.31
C SER A 83 -11.11 -3.45 1.75
N ASN A 84 -11.99 -3.35 2.75
CA ASN A 84 -11.62 -3.15 4.17
C ASN A 84 -10.97 -4.41 4.80
N LYS A 85 -9.76 -4.76 4.40
CA LYS A 85 -9.07 -5.97 4.89
C LYS A 85 -8.36 -5.68 6.22
N LYS A 86 -8.92 -6.19 7.33
CA LYS A 86 -8.27 -6.12 8.66
C LYS A 86 -6.87 -6.75 8.67
N TRP A 87 -6.69 -7.85 7.94
CA TRP A 87 -5.40 -8.52 7.83
C TRP A 87 -4.29 -7.62 7.28
N SER A 88 -4.59 -6.74 6.32
CA SER A 88 -3.60 -5.79 5.80
C SER A 88 -3.17 -4.78 6.87
N LEU A 89 -4.09 -4.32 7.72
CA LEU A 89 -3.75 -3.47 8.86
C LEU A 89 -2.87 -4.22 9.87
N GLU A 90 -3.15 -5.50 10.15
CA GLU A 90 -2.31 -6.33 11.03
C GLU A 90 -0.87 -6.45 10.48
N LYS A 91 -0.73 -6.69 9.16
CA LYS A 91 0.57 -6.68 8.49
C LYS A 91 1.30 -5.35 8.63
N LEU A 92 0.61 -4.22 8.45
CA LEU A 92 1.18 -2.88 8.56
C LEU A 92 1.55 -2.49 9.99
N ILE A 93 0.76 -2.88 11.00
CA ILE A 93 1.09 -2.70 12.41
C ILE A 93 2.36 -3.48 12.74
N HIS A 94 2.48 -4.72 12.27
CA HIS A 94 3.69 -5.51 12.45
C HIS A 94 4.91 -4.85 11.80
N ALA A 95 4.77 -4.39 10.55
CA ALA A 95 5.84 -3.66 9.85
C ALA A 95 6.30 -2.42 10.63
N HIS A 96 5.35 -1.67 11.21
CA HIS A 96 5.66 -0.53 12.06
C HIS A 96 6.49 -0.91 13.29
N ASN A 97 6.10 -1.99 13.98
CA ASN A 97 6.79 -2.47 15.18
C ASN A 97 8.24 -2.90 14.92
N ILE A 98 8.56 -3.28 13.67
CA ILE A 98 9.93 -3.65 13.26
C ILE A 98 10.66 -2.52 12.51
N GLY A 99 10.16 -1.28 12.59
CA GLY A 99 10.87 -0.07 12.15
C GLY A 99 10.54 0.43 10.74
N TYR A 100 9.51 -0.10 10.08
CA TYR A 100 9.05 0.42 8.79
C TYR A 100 8.05 1.56 9.00
N VAL A 101 7.93 2.43 7.99
CA VAL A 101 6.84 3.41 7.90
C VAL A 101 5.66 2.76 7.17
N PRO A 102 4.55 2.43 7.86
CA PRO A 102 3.42 1.77 7.23
C PRO A 102 2.59 2.74 6.39
N VAL A 103 2.20 2.30 5.20
CA VAL A 103 1.33 3.03 4.27
C VAL A 103 0.22 2.10 3.80
N TRP A 104 -1.03 2.56 3.91
CA TRP A 104 -2.17 1.83 3.38
C TRP A 104 -2.79 2.61 2.22
N ILE A 105 -2.78 2.02 1.03
CA ILE A 105 -3.37 2.60 -0.17
C ILE A 105 -4.76 2.00 -0.39
N ARG A 106 -5.76 2.87 -0.48
CA ARG A 106 -7.17 2.53 -0.61
C ARG A 106 -7.73 3.09 -1.90
N TRP A 107 -8.29 2.24 -2.77
CA TRP A 107 -8.64 2.70 -4.13
C TRP A 107 -10.05 2.37 -4.64
N HIS A 108 -10.87 1.60 -3.91
CA HIS A 108 -12.18 1.17 -4.44
C HIS A 108 -13.36 1.37 -3.48
N THR A 109 -13.44 0.62 -2.37
CA THR A 109 -14.61 0.69 -1.45
C THR A 109 -14.40 1.67 -0.30
N LYS A 110 -15.45 2.42 0.07
CA LYS A 110 -15.45 3.29 1.26
C LYS A 110 -14.84 2.58 2.47
N ILE A 111 -13.99 3.32 3.19
CA ILE A 111 -13.34 2.84 4.40
C ILE A 111 -14.38 2.79 5.51
N LYS A 112 -14.47 1.64 6.20
CA LYS A 112 -15.43 1.41 7.31
C LYS A 112 -14.78 0.80 8.55
N ILE A 113 -13.45 0.73 8.56
CA ILE A 113 -12.69 0.20 9.69
C ILE A 113 -11.84 1.33 10.25
N GLU A 114 -11.63 1.30 11.56
CA GLU A 114 -10.71 2.21 12.23
C GLU A 114 -9.28 1.97 11.73
N ILE A 115 -8.57 3.05 11.44
CA ILE A 115 -7.19 3.01 10.98
C ILE A 115 -6.31 3.47 12.15
N PRO A 116 -5.40 2.62 12.64
CA PRO A 116 -4.42 3.03 13.64
C PRO A 116 -3.67 4.29 13.24
N LYS A 117 -3.48 5.23 14.19
CA LYS A 117 -2.89 6.56 13.93
C LYS A 117 -1.49 6.54 13.31
N HIS A 118 -0.73 5.47 13.52
CA HIS A 118 0.62 5.32 12.96
C HIS A 118 0.62 4.82 11.50
N ILE A 119 -0.53 4.40 10.96
CA ILE A 119 -0.68 3.99 9.56
C ILE A 119 -1.00 5.21 8.71
N ASN A 120 -0.15 5.46 7.70
CA ASN A 120 -0.36 6.54 6.76
C ASN A 120 -1.35 6.08 5.68
N LEU A 121 -2.56 6.63 5.70
CA LEU A 121 -3.58 6.34 4.70
C LEU A 121 -3.37 7.21 3.46
N ILE A 122 -3.29 6.58 2.28
CA ILE A 122 -3.48 7.24 0.98
C ILE A 122 -4.83 6.77 0.44
N ASN A 123 -5.83 7.65 0.45
CA ASN A 123 -7.18 7.33 0.01
C ASN A 123 -7.45 7.88 -1.39
N LEU A 124 -7.40 7.02 -2.40
CA LEU A 124 -7.67 7.32 -3.80
C LEU A 124 -9.17 7.29 -4.13
N ILE A 125 -10.02 6.94 -3.16
CA ILE A 125 -11.47 6.99 -3.33
C ILE A 125 -11.91 8.44 -3.21
N LYS A 126 -12.03 9.12 -4.35
CA LYS A 126 -12.63 10.45 -4.41
C LYS A 126 -14.14 10.34 -4.14
N GLY A 127 -14.64 11.22 -3.28
CA GLY A 127 -16.06 11.35 -2.99
C GLY A 127 -16.85 11.71 -4.25
N LYS A 128 -18.04 11.11 -4.39
CA LYS A 128 -19.08 11.68 -5.24
C LYS A 128 -19.53 13.02 -4.68
#